data_AF-A0A1I5UFY2-F1
#
_entry.id   AF-A0A1I5UFY2-F1
#
_cell.length_a   1.000
_cell.length_b   1.000
_cell.length_c   1.000
_cell.angle_alpha   90.00
_cell.angle_beta   90.00
_cell.angle_gamma   90.00
#
_symmetry.space_group_name_H-M   'P 1'
#
loop_
_entity.id
_entity.type
_entity.pdbx_description
1 polymer ?
#
loop_
_entity_poly.entity_id
_entity_poly.type
_entity_poly.pdbx_seq_one_letter_code
_entity_poly.pdbx_strand_id
1 'polypeptide(L)'
;MSELPDRARRAFRDHDAFEADDDAPDRFIATATPFEGIVAASPADGGRIEFDVTVRAPMLDEVTEDDVAPVVEEGWYETFERRVGNVGGGVLAGDNVPDPAVTETTHQGRRSAEVTVSFADIDPRRGVNDAAALVDFVEGTYVQGVIPGYEYTEPVAGILAEARRAGGSDGVEQ
;
A
#
# COMPACT_ATOMS: atom_id res chain seq x y z
N MET A 1 5.00 6.82 -25.86
CA MET A 1 5.21 5.97 -24.67
C MET A 1 5.90 4.72 -25.16
N SER A 2 7.03 4.39 -24.55
CA SER A 2 7.75 3.17 -24.87
C SER A 2 7.08 2.00 -24.13
N GLU A 3 7.04 0.84 -24.77
CA GLU A 3 6.46 -0.35 -24.15
C GLU A 3 7.31 -0.83 -22.96
N LEU A 4 6.65 -1.28 -21.88
CA LEU A 4 7.33 -1.82 -20.71
C LEU A 4 8.16 -3.06 -21.08
N PRO A 5 9.45 -3.15 -20.68
CA PRO A 5 10.30 -4.29 -21.02
C PRO A 5 9.75 -5.61 -20.48
N ASP A 6 9.88 -6.69 -21.25
CA ASP A 6 9.40 -8.04 -20.87
C ASP A 6 9.93 -8.53 -19.51
N ARG A 7 11.16 -8.14 -19.16
CA ARG A 7 11.76 -8.48 -17.86
C ARG A 7 10.98 -7.88 -16.67
N ALA A 8 10.34 -6.74 -16.85
CA ALA A 8 9.53 -6.09 -15.82
C ALA A 8 8.19 -6.81 -15.68
N ARG A 9 7.49 -7.05 -16.80
CA ARG A 9 6.25 -7.84 -16.84
C ARG A 9 6.43 -9.22 -16.22
N ARG A 10 7.55 -9.87 -16.51
CA ARG A 10 7.90 -11.15 -15.92
C ARG A 10 8.16 -11.04 -14.42
N ALA A 11 8.84 -9.99 -13.96
CA ALA A 11 9.08 -9.79 -12.53
C ALA A 11 7.78 -9.64 -11.74
N PHE A 12 6.80 -8.90 -12.26
CA PHE A 12 5.46 -8.83 -11.66
C PHE A 12 4.75 -10.19 -11.66
N ARG A 13 4.76 -10.90 -12.80
CA ARG A 13 4.11 -12.22 -12.90
C ARG A 13 4.73 -13.27 -11.98
N ASP A 14 6.05 -13.20 -11.76
CA ASP A 14 6.79 -14.11 -10.89
C ASP A 14 6.61 -13.74 -9.39
N HIS A 15 5.93 -12.63 -9.05
CA HIS A 15 5.75 -12.13 -7.69
C HIS A 15 4.29 -12.29 -7.22
N ASP A 16 4.07 -13.03 -6.14
CA ASP A 16 2.73 -13.45 -5.70
C ASP A 16 1.85 -12.29 -5.19
N ALA A 17 2.42 -11.13 -4.89
CA ALA A 17 1.67 -9.97 -4.39
C ALA A 17 0.94 -9.15 -5.47
N PHE A 18 1.14 -9.47 -6.76
CA PHE A 18 0.59 -8.67 -7.85
C PHE A 18 -0.05 -9.53 -8.94
N GLU A 19 -1.13 -9.01 -9.50
CA GLU A 19 -1.73 -9.50 -10.74
C GLU A 19 -1.67 -8.41 -11.82
N ALA A 20 -1.55 -8.82 -13.09
CA ALA A 20 -1.58 -7.87 -14.20
C ALA A 20 -3.01 -7.38 -14.42
N ASP A 21 -3.14 -6.10 -14.76
CA ASP A 21 -4.43 -5.54 -15.12
C ASP A 21 -4.78 -5.84 -16.59
N ASP A 22 -5.90 -6.54 -16.81
CA ASP A 22 -6.35 -6.93 -18.14
C ASP A 22 -6.67 -5.73 -19.05
N ASP A 23 -7.07 -4.59 -18.48
CA ASP A 23 -7.43 -3.37 -19.19
C ASP A 23 -6.23 -2.43 -19.39
N ALA A 24 -5.15 -2.62 -18.63
CA ALA A 24 -3.96 -1.77 -18.66
C ALA A 24 -2.66 -2.59 -18.52
N PRO A 25 -1.95 -2.92 -19.63
CA PRO A 25 -0.86 -3.91 -19.63
C PRO A 25 0.41 -3.51 -18.86
N ASP A 26 0.51 -2.23 -18.48
CA ASP A 26 1.62 -1.67 -17.71
C ASP A 26 1.17 -1.27 -16.28
N ARG A 27 -0.01 -1.74 -15.86
CA ARG A 27 -0.60 -1.58 -14.53
C ARG A 27 -0.74 -2.94 -13.87
N PHE A 28 -0.42 -3.00 -12.59
CA PHE A 28 -0.45 -4.21 -11.77
C PHE A 28 -1.22 -3.93 -10.49
N ILE A 29 -2.11 -4.85 -10.11
CA ILE A 29 -2.99 -4.72 -8.95
C ILE A 29 -2.38 -5.53 -7.81
N ALA A 30 -2.24 -4.90 -6.65
CA ALA A 30 -1.80 -5.58 -5.44
C ALA A 30 -2.91 -6.50 -4.90
N THR A 31 -2.55 -7.74 -4.62
CA THR A 31 -3.47 -8.77 -4.11
C THR A 31 -3.11 -9.24 -2.71
N ALA A 32 -1.92 -8.87 -2.22
CA ALA A 32 -1.45 -9.19 -0.88
C ALA A 32 -2.07 -8.31 0.22
N THR A 33 -2.71 -7.21 -0.17
CA THR A 33 -3.42 -6.30 0.75
C THR A 33 -4.91 -6.29 0.41
N PRO A 34 -5.82 -6.11 1.39
CA PRO A 34 -7.23 -5.91 1.10
C PRO A 34 -7.55 -4.45 0.70
N PHE A 35 -6.57 -3.55 0.74
CA PHE A 35 -6.70 -2.20 0.20
C PHE A 35 -6.51 -2.20 -1.32
N GLU A 36 -6.99 -1.15 -1.98
CA GLU A 36 -6.73 -1.01 -3.41
C GLU A 36 -5.28 -0.52 -3.61
N GLY A 37 -4.39 -1.43 -3.98
CA GLY A 37 -3.01 -1.14 -4.36
C GLY A 37 -2.81 -1.28 -5.86
N ILE A 38 -2.19 -0.28 -6.48
CA ILE A 38 -1.92 -0.22 -7.91
C ILE A 38 -0.46 0.16 -8.11
N VAL A 39 0.24 -0.56 -8.98
CA VAL A 39 1.59 -0.20 -9.43
C VAL A 39 1.55 0.01 -10.93
N ALA A 40 1.80 1.22 -11.38
CA ALA A 40 2.09 1.48 -12.78
C ALA A 40 3.59 1.40 -13.00
N ALA A 41 4.02 0.71 -14.05
CA ALA A 41 5.44 0.58 -14.39
C ALA A 41 5.69 1.17 -15.78
N SER A 42 6.74 1.97 -15.91
CA SER A 42 7.08 2.61 -17.18
C SER A 42 8.59 2.58 -17.46
N PRO A 43 9.03 2.57 -18.73
CA PRO A 43 10.46 2.65 -19.05
C PRO A 43 11.03 4.02 -18.69
N ALA A 44 12.16 4.04 -17.99
CA ALA A 44 12.88 5.25 -17.61
C ALA A 44 14.29 5.32 -18.22
N ASP A 45 14.93 6.47 -18.10
CA ASP A 45 16.28 6.71 -18.63
C ASP A 45 17.33 5.74 -18.07
N GLY A 46 18.34 5.45 -18.88
CA GLY A 46 19.44 4.56 -18.50
C GLY A 46 19.03 3.09 -18.37
N GLY A 47 17.92 2.69 -18.99
CA GLY A 47 17.40 1.33 -18.91
C GLY A 47 16.82 0.99 -17.54
N ARG A 48 16.41 2.00 -16.76
CA ARG A 48 15.63 1.82 -15.54
C ARG A 48 14.15 1.62 -15.87
N ILE A 49 13.41 1.22 -14.86
CA ILE A 49 11.95 1.17 -14.85
C ILE A 49 11.51 2.10 -13.72
N GLU A 50 10.60 3.01 -14.03
CA GLU A 50 9.90 3.82 -13.05
C GLU A 50 8.68 3.02 -12.56
N PHE A 51 8.47 3.07 -11.26
CA PHE A 51 7.38 2.43 -10.54
C PHE A 51 6.60 3.52 -9.81
N ASP A 52 5.34 3.68 -10.19
CA ASP A 52 4.39 4.58 -9.54
C ASP A 52 3.42 3.72 -8.73
N VAL A 53 3.62 3.69 -7.42
CA VAL A 53 2.81 2.94 -6.47
C VAL A 53 1.72 3.86 -5.95
N THR A 54 0.47 3.41 -6.02
CA THR A 54 -0.71 4.06 -5.44
C THR A 54 -1.40 3.08 -4.51
N VAL A 55 -1.63 3.46 -3.25
CA VAL A 55 -2.39 2.66 -2.29
C VAL A 55 -3.52 3.52 -1.74
N ARG A 56 -4.76 3.04 -1.83
CA ARG A 56 -5.93 3.73 -1.28
C ARG A 56 -6.38 3.04 0.01
N ALA A 57 -6.06 3.66 1.14
CA ALA A 57 -6.58 3.22 2.43
C ALA A 57 -7.93 3.92 2.71
N PRO A 58 -8.94 3.21 3.22
CA PRO A 58 -10.23 3.81 3.57
C PRO A 58 -10.08 4.78 4.74
N MET A 59 -10.81 5.90 4.75
CA MET A 59 -10.95 6.72 5.97
C MET A 59 -11.64 5.90 7.09
N LEU A 60 -11.41 6.22 8.36
CA LEU A 60 -11.95 5.39 9.45
C LEU A 60 -13.49 5.37 9.43
N ASP A 61 -14.13 6.52 9.18
CA ASP A 61 -15.58 6.67 9.08
C ASP A 61 -16.23 5.81 7.98
N GLU A 62 -15.48 5.41 6.96
CA GLU A 62 -15.97 4.54 5.87
C GLU A 62 -15.98 3.05 6.26
N VAL A 63 -15.30 2.70 7.36
CA VAL A 63 -15.08 1.31 7.79
C VAL A 63 -15.39 1.10 9.27
N THR A 64 -16.20 1.96 9.87
CA THR A 64 -16.76 1.78 11.22
C THR A 64 -18.27 1.66 11.18
N GLU A 65 -18.85 0.87 12.10
CA GLU A 65 -20.31 0.74 12.21
C GLU A 65 -20.95 2.02 12.75
N ASP A 66 -20.26 2.70 13.66
CA ASP A 66 -20.66 3.97 14.25
C ASP A 66 -19.93 5.16 13.62
N ASP A 67 -20.52 6.35 13.72
CA ASP A 67 -19.91 7.61 13.30
C ASP A 67 -18.60 7.88 14.06
N VAL A 68 -17.52 8.11 13.30
CA VAL A 68 -16.27 8.64 13.84
C VAL A 68 -16.39 10.15 13.97
N ALA A 69 -16.04 10.69 15.15
CA ALA A 69 -16.06 12.13 15.35
C ALA A 69 -15.07 12.83 14.39
N PRO A 70 -15.42 13.95 13.75
CA PRO A 70 -14.56 14.59 12.74
C PRO A 70 -13.14 14.91 13.24
N VAL A 71 -13.00 15.30 14.51
CA VAL A 71 -11.68 15.57 15.13
C VAL A 71 -10.82 14.31 15.28
N VAL A 72 -11.46 13.14 15.44
CA VAL A 72 -10.76 11.85 15.52
C VAL A 72 -10.31 11.42 14.14
N GLU A 73 -11.17 11.56 13.13
CA GLU A 73 -10.84 11.30 11.73
C GLU A 73 -9.66 12.16 11.25
N GLU A 74 -9.74 13.48 11.47
CA GLU A 74 -8.68 14.42 11.10
C GLU A 74 -7.35 14.10 11.79
N GLY A 75 -7.39 13.88 13.11
CA GLY A 75 -6.18 13.55 13.87
C GLY A 75 -5.56 12.20 13.48
N TRP A 76 -6.39 11.23 13.10
CA TRP A 76 -5.94 9.97 12.54
C TRP A 76 -5.26 10.19 11.18
N TYR A 77 -5.92 10.89 10.25
CA TYR A 77 -5.40 11.17 8.92
C TYR A 77 -4.05 11.90 8.97
N GLU A 78 -3.94 12.97 9.79
CA GLU A 78 -2.68 13.70 9.96
C GLU A 78 -1.56 12.82 10.51
N THR A 79 -1.90 11.89 11.42
CA THR A 79 -0.91 10.96 11.98
C THR A 79 -0.48 9.93 10.96
N PHE A 80 -1.42 9.40 10.18
CA PHE A 80 -1.16 8.46 9.09
C PHE A 80 -0.27 9.12 8.03
N GLU A 81 -0.62 10.32 7.55
CA GLU A 81 0.18 11.11 6.62
C GLU A 81 1.61 11.31 7.13
N ARG A 82 1.79 11.74 8.38
CA ARG A 82 3.13 11.96 8.95
C ARG A 82 3.96 10.68 9.06
N ARG A 83 3.34 9.54 9.37
CA ARG A 83 4.03 8.25 9.48
C ARG A 83 4.43 7.72 8.11
N VAL A 84 3.51 7.79 7.14
CA VAL A 84 3.78 7.44 5.74
C VAL A 84 4.88 8.34 5.18
N GLY A 85 4.77 9.65 5.37
CA GLY A 85 5.76 10.67 5.00
C GLY A 85 7.15 10.44 5.61
N ASN A 86 7.24 9.67 6.70
CA ASN A 86 8.50 9.31 7.34
C ASN A 86 8.95 7.89 7.00
N VAL A 87 8.52 7.36 5.85
CA VAL A 87 9.05 6.12 5.29
C VAL A 87 10.58 6.22 5.24
N GLY A 88 11.25 5.49 6.13
CA GLY A 88 12.70 5.51 6.18
C GLY A 88 13.30 4.84 4.96
N GLY A 89 14.56 5.15 4.63
CA GLY A 89 15.32 4.47 3.57
C GLY A 89 15.61 2.98 3.81
N GLY A 90 14.90 2.33 4.75
CA GLY A 90 14.98 0.89 5.01
C GLY A 90 13.80 0.09 4.44
N VAL A 91 12.77 0.75 3.88
CA VAL A 91 11.65 0.07 3.21
C VAL A 91 12.02 -0.37 1.80
N LEU A 92 12.84 0.42 1.09
CA LEU A 92 13.37 0.06 -0.21
C LEU A 92 14.75 -0.58 -0.06
N ALA A 93 15.01 -1.65 -0.81
CA ALA A 93 16.30 -2.32 -0.80
C ALA A 93 17.38 -1.58 -1.61
N GLY A 94 16.99 -0.63 -2.47
CA GLY A 94 17.89 0.21 -3.26
C GLY A 94 18.31 1.52 -2.56
N ASP A 95 19.11 2.34 -3.24
CA ASP A 95 19.51 3.69 -2.80
C ASP A 95 18.38 4.74 -2.95
N ASN A 96 17.16 4.30 -3.29
CA ASN A 96 16.02 5.18 -3.45
C ASN A 96 15.57 5.69 -2.09
N VAL A 97 15.40 7.00 -1.97
CA VAL A 97 14.72 7.61 -0.82
C VAL A 97 13.30 7.92 -1.29
N PRO A 98 12.30 7.14 -0.86
CA PRO A 98 10.92 7.40 -1.26
C PRO A 98 10.45 8.73 -0.65
N ASP A 99 9.71 9.50 -1.44
CA ASP A 99 9.03 10.73 -1.01
C ASP A 99 7.52 10.52 -1.22
N PRO A 100 6.84 9.84 -0.28
CA PRO A 100 5.45 9.51 -0.45
C PRO A 100 4.58 10.74 -0.20
N ALA A 101 3.58 10.92 -1.06
CA ALA A 101 2.52 11.91 -0.83
C ALA A 101 1.25 11.19 -0.38
N VAL A 102 0.58 11.75 0.63
CA VAL A 102 -0.75 11.29 1.06
C VAL A 102 -1.76 12.39 0.73
N THR A 103 -2.88 12.01 0.14
CA THR A 103 -3.96 12.96 -0.18
C THR A 103 -5.30 12.32 0.07
N GLU A 104 -6.19 13.05 0.77
CA GLU A 104 -7.59 12.65 0.87
C GLU A 104 -8.28 12.79 -0.49
N THR A 105 -8.90 11.71 -0.96
CA THR A 105 -9.64 11.65 -2.22
C THR A 105 -10.96 10.91 -2.04
N THR A 106 -11.83 10.98 -3.04
CA THR A 106 -13.04 10.15 -3.11
C THR A 106 -12.91 9.18 -4.27
N HIS A 107 -12.91 7.89 -3.97
CA HIS A 107 -12.86 6.82 -4.96
C HIS A 107 -14.11 5.95 -4.85
N GLN A 108 -14.76 5.68 -5.98
CA GLN A 108 -15.97 4.85 -6.04
C GLN A 108 -17.08 5.29 -5.05
N GLY A 109 -17.15 6.60 -4.76
CA GLY A 109 -18.14 7.20 -3.86
C GLY A 109 -17.79 7.13 -2.37
N ARG A 110 -16.59 6.69 -2.00
CA ARG A 110 -16.10 6.61 -0.61
C ARG A 110 -14.84 7.43 -0.43
N ARG A 111 -14.63 8.00 0.77
CA ARG A 111 -13.40 8.72 1.09
C ARG A 111 -12.23 7.76 1.31
N SER A 112 -11.04 8.16 0.88
CA SER A 112 -9.82 7.38 1.06
C SER A 112 -8.60 8.27 1.19
N ALA A 113 -7.63 7.86 2.00
CA ALA A 113 -6.28 8.39 1.96
C ALA A 113 -5.50 7.68 0.83
N GLU A 114 -5.22 8.40 -0.24
CA GLU A 114 -4.42 7.93 -1.38
C GLU A 114 -2.95 8.22 -1.11
N VAL A 115 -2.16 7.16 -0.95
CA VAL A 115 -0.71 7.22 -0.83
C VAL A 115 -0.09 7.00 -2.20
N THR A 116 0.78 7.90 -2.64
CA THR A 116 1.51 7.80 -3.90
C THR A 116 3.00 7.85 -3.69
N VAL A 117 3.74 6.95 -4.34
CA VAL A 117 5.20 6.86 -4.25
C VAL A 117 5.76 6.53 -5.63
N SER A 118 6.70 7.34 -6.11
CA SER A 118 7.40 7.10 -7.37
C SER A 118 8.87 6.84 -7.11
N PHE A 119 9.42 5.79 -7.71
CA PHE A 119 10.85 5.48 -7.67
C PHE A 119 11.27 4.75 -8.94
N ALA A 120 12.58 4.71 -9.20
CA ALA A 120 13.11 4.01 -10.37
C ALA A 120 14.18 2.99 -9.99
N ASP A 121 14.17 1.86 -10.68
CA ASP A 121 15.16 0.81 -10.49
C ASP A 121 15.63 0.19 -11.81
N ILE A 122 16.91 -0.16 -11.90
CA ILE A 122 17.49 -0.88 -13.04
C ILE A 122 17.21 -2.38 -12.99
N ASP A 123 17.04 -2.93 -11.79
CA ASP A 123 16.65 -4.30 -11.52
C ASP A 123 15.13 -4.38 -11.33
N PRO A 124 14.39 -4.96 -12.29
CA PRO A 124 12.95 -5.05 -12.20
C PRO A 124 12.46 -5.87 -11.01
N ARG A 125 13.21 -6.89 -10.56
CA ARG A 125 12.79 -7.73 -9.44
C ARG A 125 12.90 -6.98 -8.12
N ARG A 126 13.99 -6.23 -7.94
CA ARG A 126 14.13 -5.35 -6.79
C ARG A 126 13.03 -4.30 -6.77
N GLY A 127 12.76 -3.67 -7.92
CA GLY A 127 11.68 -2.68 -8.02
C GLY A 127 10.30 -3.24 -7.67
N VAL A 128 9.96 -4.45 -8.12
CA VAL A 128 8.69 -5.12 -7.75
C VAL A 128 8.65 -5.46 -6.26
N ASN A 129 9.74 -5.97 -5.67
CA ASN A 129 9.81 -6.25 -4.24
C ASN A 129 9.65 -4.96 -3.41
N ASP A 130 10.31 -3.87 -3.84
CA ASP A 130 10.22 -2.56 -3.20
C ASP A 130 8.80 -1.99 -3.29
N ALA A 131 8.10 -2.20 -4.41
CA ALA A 131 6.70 -1.82 -4.57
C ALA A 131 5.79 -2.63 -3.62
N ALA A 132 6.01 -3.94 -3.48
CA ALA A 132 5.26 -4.77 -2.52
C ALA A 132 5.51 -4.32 -1.08
N ALA A 133 6.77 -4.07 -0.72
CA ALA A 133 7.13 -3.58 0.61
C ALA A 133 6.47 -2.23 0.94
N LEU A 134 6.31 -1.34 -0.05
CA LEU A 134 5.58 -0.08 0.13
C LEU A 134 4.09 -0.31 0.40
N VAL A 135 3.46 -1.25 -0.32
CA VAL A 135 2.06 -1.63 -0.09
C VAL A 135 1.88 -2.17 1.34
N ASP A 136 2.73 -3.11 1.76
CA ASP A 136 2.70 -3.69 3.11
C ASP A 136 2.98 -2.64 4.19
N PHE A 137 3.89 -1.69 3.93
CA PHE A 137 4.20 -0.60 4.84
C PHE A 137 3.00 0.33 5.05
N VAL A 138 2.26 0.66 3.98
CA VAL A 138 1.04 1.48 4.08
C VAL A 138 -0.03 0.75 4.88
N GLU A 139 -0.26 -0.53 4.63
CA GLU A 139 -1.18 -1.35 5.41
C GLU A 139 -0.78 -1.41 6.89
N GLY A 140 0.48 -1.72 7.17
CA GLY A 140 0.99 -1.78 8.54
C GLY A 140 0.86 -0.43 9.25
N THR A 141 1.09 0.68 8.55
CA THR A 141 0.94 2.03 9.10
C THR A 141 -0.52 2.34 9.42
N TYR A 142 -1.44 1.91 8.57
CA TYR A 142 -2.89 2.02 8.81
C TYR A 142 -3.30 1.26 10.07
N VAL A 143 -2.89 -0.02 10.18
CA VAL A 143 -3.21 -0.88 11.32
C VAL A 143 -2.67 -0.31 12.63
N GLN A 144 -1.46 0.26 12.62
CA GLN A 144 -0.89 0.96 13.78
C GLN A 144 -1.63 2.26 14.14
N GLY A 145 -2.45 2.79 13.24
CA GLY A 145 -3.31 3.95 13.45
C GLY A 145 -4.72 3.60 13.93
N VAL A 146 -5.13 2.32 13.88
CA VAL A 146 -6.47 1.88 14.32
C VAL A 146 -6.73 2.27 15.78
N ILE A 147 -7.92 2.80 16.05
CA ILE A 147 -8.29 3.36 17.34
C ILE A 147 -9.13 2.35 18.12
N PRO A 148 -8.68 1.91 19.32
CA PRO A 148 -9.47 1.01 20.15
C PRO A 148 -10.82 1.61 20.56
N GLY A 149 -11.85 0.77 20.58
CA GLY A 149 -13.20 1.15 21.02
C GLY A 149 -14.21 1.38 19.89
N TYR A 150 -13.75 1.45 18.63
CA TYR A 150 -14.61 1.40 17.46
C TYR A 150 -14.84 -0.03 16.99
N GLU A 151 -16.04 -0.28 16.46
CA GLU A 151 -16.37 -1.52 15.76
C GLU A 151 -16.09 -1.33 14.26
N TYR A 152 -15.08 -2.05 13.76
CA TYR A 152 -14.61 -1.94 12.38
C TYR A 152 -15.29 -2.97 11.49
N THR A 153 -15.64 -2.55 10.27
CA THR A 153 -16.17 -3.39 9.19
C THR A 153 -15.06 -3.77 8.20
N GLU A 154 -15.40 -4.53 7.16
CA GLU A 154 -14.45 -4.90 6.11
C GLU A 154 -13.95 -3.66 5.33
N PRO A 155 -12.68 -3.63 4.91
CA PRO A 155 -11.68 -4.70 5.03
C PRO A 155 -10.94 -4.76 6.39
N VAL A 156 -11.02 -3.71 7.21
CA VAL A 156 -10.21 -3.55 8.43
C VAL A 156 -10.50 -4.63 9.47
N ALA A 157 -11.76 -5.05 9.59
CA ALA A 157 -12.16 -6.16 10.46
C ALA A 157 -11.36 -7.45 10.18
N GLY A 158 -11.13 -7.76 8.90
CA GLY A 158 -10.38 -8.93 8.46
C GLY A 158 -8.90 -8.85 8.86
N ILE A 159 -8.28 -7.69 8.63
CA ILE A 159 -6.88 -7.43 9.00
C ILE A 159 -6.68 -7.59 10.51
N LEU A 160 -7.57 -6.98 11.32
CA LEU A 160 -7.51 -7.08 12.78
C LEU A 160 -7.71 -8.53 13.27
N ALA A 161 -8.58 -9.30 12.62
CA ALA A 161 -8.78 -10.71 12.94
C ALA A 161 -7.54 -11.55 12.60
N GLU A 162 -6.84 -11.25 11.51
CA GLU A 162 -5.58 -11.90 11.16
C GLU A 162 -4.44 -11.56 12.14
N ALA A 163 -4.25 -10.29 12.45
CA ALA A 163 -3.25 -9.84 13.42
C ALA A 163 -3.44 -10.50 14.80
N ARG A 164 -4.68 -10.66 15.26
CA ARG A 164 -5.00 -11.38 16.51
C ARG A 164 -4.64 -12.86 16.44
N ARG A 165 -4.86 -13.52 15.29
CA ARG A 165 -4.46 -14.93 15.09
C ARG A 165 -2.94 -15.08 15.11
N ALA A 166 -2.23 -14.20 14.42
CA ALA A 166 -0.76 -14.22 14.38
C ALA A 166 -0.15 -13.96 15.78
N GLY A 167 -0.66 -12.97 16.52
CA GLY A 167 -0.19 -12.66 17.88
C GLY A 167 -0.63 -13.67 18.96
N GLY A 168 -1.62 -14.51 18.69
CA GLY A 168 -2.09 -15.57 19.59
C GLY A 168 -1.28 -16.87 19.51
N SER A 169 -0.40 -17.02 18.51
CA SER A 169 0.40 -18.24 18.28
C SER A 169 1.64 -18.36 19.19
N ASP A 170 2.02 -17.31 19.91
CA ASP A 170 3.19 -17.28 20.81
C ASP A 170 2.87 -17.77 22.24
N GLY A 171 1.75 -18.47 22.43
CA GLY A 171 1.25 -18.88 23.73
C GLY A 171 0.81 -20.34 23.81
N VAL A 172 1.61 -21.29 23.30
CA VAL A 172 1.44 -22.71 23.66
C VAL A 172 2.80 -23.39 23.83
N GLU A 173 3.44 -23.15 24.98
CA GLU A 173 4.30 -24.15 25.60
C GLU A 173 3.41 -25.16 26.32
N GLN A 174 3.35 -26.40 25.84
CA GLN A 174 2.91 -27.59 26.58
C GLN A 174 3.76 -28.78 26.14
#